data_AF-A0A5C6C358-F1
#
_entry.id   AF-A0A5C6C358-F1
#
_cell.length_a   1.000
_cell.length_b   1.000
_cell.length_c   1.000
_cell.angle_alpha   90.00
_cell.angle_beta   90.00
_cell.angle_gamma   90.00
#
_symmetry.space_group_name_H-M   'P 1'
#
loop_
_entity.id
_entity.type
_entity.pdbx_description
1 polymer ?
#
loop_
_entity_poly.entity_id
_entity_poly.type
_entity_poly.pdbx_seq_one_letter_code
_entity_poly.pdbx_strand_id
1 'polypeptide(L)' 'MPQFVALYVLPALAIVTYFLQLWSGFAIAGISGNNMLVDRRTKPGPYWFIMALQTVIFFAIAIVTTLNK' A
#
# COMPACT_ATOMS: atom_id res chain seq x y z
N MET A 1 20.66 -10.88 -1.49
CA MET A 1 19.47 -10.66 -2.35
C MET A 1 18.25 -10.08 -1.60
N PRO A 2 17.78 -10.62 -0.46
CA PRO A 2 16.56 -10.11 0.20
C PRO A 2 16.67 -8.66 0.70
N GLN A 3 17.87 -8.22 1.10
CA GLN A 3 18.12 -6.83 1.50
C GLN A 3 17.92 -5.80 0.39
N PHE A 4 18.32 -6.12 -0.85
CA PHE A 4 18.11 -5.22 -1.99
C PHE A 4 16.61 -5.03 -2.25
N VAL A 5 15.84 -6.12 -2.16
CA VAL A 5 14.39 -6.08 -2.31
C VAL A 5 13.75 -5.23 -1.20
N ALA A 6 14.16 -5.44 0.05
CA ALA A 6 13.61 -4.72 1.19
C ALA A 6 13.93 -3.22 1.20
N LEU A 7 15.15 -2.83 0.79
CA LEU A 7 15.61 -1.43 0.85
C LEU A 7 15.22 -0.60 -0.37
N TYR A 8 15.07 -1.21 -1.54
CA TYR A 8 14.85 -0.48 -2.79
C TYR A 8 13.53 -0.84 -3.45
N VAL A 9 13.23 -2.12 -3.60
CA VAL A 9 12.05 -2.56 -4.38
C VAL A 9 10.76 -2.31 -3.60
N LEU A 10 10.68 -2.71 -2.33
CA LEU A 10 9.46 -2.52 -1.54
C LEU A 10 9.11 -1.03 -1.33
N PRO A 11 10.05 -0.13 -1.01
CA PRO A 11 9.75 1.30 -0.91
C PRO A 11 9.34 1.90 -2.26
N ALA A 12 9.99 1.52 -3.37
CA ALA A 12 9.60 1.99 -4.69
C ALA A 12 8.17 1.58 -5.05
N LEU A 13 7.80 0.31 -4.79
CA LEU A 13 6.44 -0.18 -5.00
C LEU A 13 5.42 0.53 -4.10
N ALA A 14 5.77 0.82 -2.84
CA ALA A 14 4.90 1.56 -1.93
C ALA A 14 4.62 2.97 -2.45
N ILE A 15 5.65 3.68 -2.91
CA ILE A 15 5.53 5.04 -3.47
C ILE A 15 4.69 5.03 -4.74
N VAL A 16 4.98 4.13 -5.68
CA VAL A 16 4.23 4.00 -6.94
C VAL A 16 2.76 3.68 -6.64
N THR A 17 2.50 2.73 -5.74
CA THR A 17 1.13 2.35 -5.35
C THR A 17 0.39 3.53 -4.71
N TYR A 18 1.06 4.29 -3.84
CA TYR A 18 0.48 5.47 -3.20
C TYR A 18 0.06 6.52 -4.23
N PHE A 19 0.93 6.84 -5.19
CA PHE A 19 0.60 7.77 -6.27
C PHE A 19 -0.52 7.26 -7.18
N LEU A 20 -0.53 5.96 -7.50
CA LEU A 20 -1.60 5.35 -8.29
C LEU A 20 -2.95 5.43 -7.60
N GLN A 21 -3.01 5.20 -6.28
CA GLN A 21 -4.25 5.33 -5.52
C GLN A 21 -4.71 6.79 -5.46
N LEU A 22 -3.80 7.75 -5.24
CA LEU A 22 -4.11 9.19 -5.24
C LEU A 22 -4.68 9.66 -6.59
N TRP A 23 -4.08 9.18 -7.68
CA TRP A 23 -4.46 9.53 -9.04
C TRP A 23 -5.78 8.90 -9.45
N SER A 24 -5.93 7.58 -9.26
CA SER A 24 -7.13 6.83 -9.62
C SER A 24 -8.31 7.14 -8.71
N GLY A 25 -8.06 7.54 -7.46
CA GLY A 25 -9.07 7.70 -6.44
C GLY A 25 -9.61 6.38 -5.88
N PHE A 26 -8.96 5.25 -6.17
CA PHE A 26 -9.35 3.93 -5.65
C PHE A 26 -8.27 3.37 -4.73
N ALA A 27 -8.67 2.88 -3.56
CA ALA A 27 -7.83 2.11 -2.65
C ALA A 27 -8.24 0.63 -2.68
N ILE A 28 -7.28 -0.29 -2.67
CA ILE A 28 -7.55 -1.74 -2.74
C ILE A 28 -7.73 -2.27 -1.32
N ALA A 29 -8.93 -2.70 -0.95
CA ALA A 29 -9.26 -3.09 0.43
C ALA A 29 -9.20 -4.61 0.69
N GLY A 30 -9.03 -5.44 -0.33
CA GLY A 30 -9.03 -6.90 -0.18
C GLY A 30 -8.76 -7.64 -1.49
N ILE A 31 -8.79 -8.98 -1.43
CA ILE A 31 -8.52 -9.91 -2.56
C ILE A 31 -9.83 -10.63 -3.03
N SER A 32 -10.97 -10.40 -2.36
CA SER A 32 -12.23 -11.10 -2.63
C SER A 32 -13.36 -10.18 -3.15
N GLY A 33 -13.68 -10.28 -4.45
CA GLY A 33 -14.98 -9.91 -5.05
C GLY A 33 -15.25 -8.42 -5.37
N ASN A 34 -16.50 -8.16 -5.78
CA ASN A 34 -17.05 -6.89 -6.31
C ASN A 34 -16.86 -5.63 -5.42
N ASN A 35 -16.35 -5.76 -4.19
CA ASN A 35 -16.10 -4.66 -3.25
C ASN A 35 -14.60 -4.48 -2.93
N MET A 36 -13.70 -5.00 -3.77
CA MET A 36 -12.25 -4.89 -3.57
C MET A 36 -11.71 -3.45 -3.68
N LEU A 37 -12.44 -2.55 -4.33
CA LEU A 37 -12.04 -1.16 -4.53
C LEU A 37 -12.88 -0.22 -3.67
N VAL A 38 -12.20 0.66 -2.95
CA VAL A 38 -12.81 1.74 -2.19
C VAL A 38 -12.58 3.05 -2.93
N ASP A 39 -13.66 3.61 -3.47
CA ASP A 39 -13.64 4.88 -4.19
C ASP A 39 -13.66 6.06 -3.22
N ARG A 40 -12.71 6.99 -3.40
CA ARG A 40 -12.60 8.25 -2.66
C ARG A 40 -13.86 9.09 -2.74
N ARG A 41 -14.59 9.07 -3.87
CA ARG A 41 -15.79 9.89 -4.10
C ARG A 41 -17.00 9.38 -3.32
N THR A 42 -17.11 8.06 -3.15
CA THR A 42 -18.25 7.46 -2.44
C THR A 42 -17.97 7.27 -0.96
N LYS A 43 -16.73 6.93 -0.60
CA LYS A 43 -16.30 6.59 0.76
C LYS A 43 -14.94 7.23 1.08
N PRO A 44 -14.86 8.56 1.24
CA PRO A 44 -13.59 9.26 1.44
C PRO A 44 -12.86 8.82 2.71
N GLY A 45 -13.57 8.65 3.84
CA GLY A 45 -12.96 8.19 5.10
C GLY A 45 -12.30 6.81 4.98
N PRO A 46 -13.05 5.76 4.58
CA PRO A 46 -12.48 4.44 4.33
C PRO A 46 -11.34 4.43 3.32
N TYR A 47 -11.43 5.23 2.25
CA TYR A 47 -10.37 5.38 1.25
C TYR A 47 -9.05 5.83 1.90
N TRP A 48 -9.07 6.92 2.67
CA TRP A 48 -7.87 7.45 3.33
C TRP A 48 -7.32 6.50 4.39
N PHE A 49 -8.21 5.83 5.14
CA PHE A 49 -7.81 4.83 6.12
C PHE A 49 -7.07 3.65 5.48
N ILE A 50 -7.61 3.09 4.39
CA ILE A 50 -7.00 1.95 3.69
C ILE A 50 -5.66 2.34 3.08
N MET A 51 -5.59 3.51 2.43
CA MET A 51 -4.34 4.03 1.87
C MET A 51 -3.25 4.20 2.94
N ALA A 52 -3.60 4.77 4.11
CA ALA A 52 -2.67 4.93 5.23
C ALA A 52 -2.22 3.56 5.78
N LEU A 53 -3.17 2.65 6.01
CA LEU A 53 -2.90 1.30 6.50
C LEU A 53 -1.96 0.54 5.55
N GLN A 54 -2.23 0.57 4.24
CA GLN A 54 -1.39 -0.06 3.23
C GLN A 54 0.02 0.52 3.22
N THR A 55 0.14 1.84 3.29
CA THR A 55 1.44 2.52 3.35
C THR A 55 2.23 2.03 4.57
N VAL A 56 1.61 2.02 5.76
CA VAL A 56 2.23 1.53 6.99
C VAL A 56 2.67 0.07 6.87
N ILE A 57 1.84 -0.81 6.30
CA ILE A 57 2.17 -2.23 6.12
C ILE A 57 3.40 -2.39 5.21
N PHE A 58 3.47 -1.67 4.09
CA PHE A 58 4.62 -1.74 3.19
C PHE A 58 5.93 -1.34 3.88
N PHE A 59 5.92 -0.24 4.65
CA PHE A 59 7.09 0.19 5.40
C PHE A 59 7.43 -0.77 6.54
N ALA A 60 6.43 -1.30 7.25
CA ALA A 60 6.64 -2.27 8.32
C ALA A 60 7.31 -3.55 7.78
N ILE A 61 6.84 -4.08 6.64
CA ILE A 61 7.45 -5.26 6.00
C ILE A 61 8.89 -4.96 5.59
N ALA A 62 9.15 -3.79 4.98
CA ALA A 62 10.50 -3.39 4.57
C ALA A 62 11.45 -3.30 5.78
N ILE A 63 11.00 -2.70 6.89
CA ILE A 63 11.80 -2.57 8.12
C ILE A 63 12.06 -3.94 8.74
N VAL A 64 11.02 -4.75 8.97
CA VAL A 64 11.16 -6.08 9.59
C VAL A 64 12.08 -6.98 8.77
N THR A 65 11.94 -6.97 7.44
CA THR A 65 12.79 -7.76 6.54
C THR A 65 14.25 -7.27 6.54
N THR A 66 14.47 -5.98 6.77
CA THR A 66 15.82 -5.40 6.90
C THR A 66 16.47 -5.70 8.25
N LEU A 67 15.67 -5.82 9.32
CA LEU A 67 16.14 -6.11 10.68
C LEU A 67 16.39 -7.61 10.93
N ASN A 68 15.58 -8.50 10.36
CA ASN A 68 15.70 -9.96 10.48
C ASN A 68 16.81 -10.55 9.58
N LYS A 69 17.98 -9.91 9.52
CA LYS A 69 19.13 -10.34 8.71
C LYS A 69 19.56 -11.78 9.01
#